data_AF-W9AMG5-F1
#
_entry.id   AF-W9AMG5-F1
#
_cell.length_a   1.000
_cell.length_b   1.000
_cell.length_c   1.000
_cell.angle_alpha   90.00
_cell.angle_beta   90.00
_cell.angle_gamma   90.00
#
_symmetry.space_group_name_H-M   'P 1'
#
loop_
_entity.id
_entity.type
_entity.pdbx_description
1 polymer ?
#
loop_
_entity_poly.entity_id
_entity_poly.type
_entity_poly.pdbx_seq_one_letter_code
_entity_poly.pdbx_strand_id
1 'polypeptide(L)'
;MNKDLKRNIDKLTEEEVRSVLLQTLVRLEMVQESNESPSLLLDDLHNWHNRILQFAQNKGREFDREYNSVHIVCGESSAGSLKVGLEQENKVIGFPDFLAVGPIQKLHKESWARV
;
A
#
# COMPACT_ATOMS: atom_id res chain seq x y z
N MET A 1 -26.68 -0.36 -8.80
CA MET A 1 -25.50 0.28 -8.20
C MET A 1 -25.32 -0.27 -6.80
N ASN A 2 -24.16 -0.86 -6.48
CA ASN A 2 -23.89 -1.38 -5.14
C ASN A 2 -23.86 -0.20 -4.14
N LYS A 3 -24.90 -0.04 -3.32
CA LYS A 3 -25.07 1.11 -2.42
C LYS A 3 -23.93 1.23 -1.40
N ASP A 4 -23.32 0.10 -1.05
CA ASP A 4 -22.19 0.06 -0.12
C ASP A 4 -20.91 0.60 -0.76
N LEU A 5 -20.71 0.38 -2.06
CA LEU A 5 -19.55 0.90 -2.80
C LEU A 5 -19.58 2.43 -2.84
N LYS A 6 -20.72 3.00 -3.23
CA LYS A 6 -20.89 4.46 -3.28
C LYS A 6 -20.64 5.09 -1.91
N ARG A 7 -21.24 4.53 -0.85
CA ARG A 7 -21.03 4.99 0.53
C ARG A 7 -19.57 4.96 0.97
N ASN A 8 -18.78 3.96 0.52
CA ASN A 8 -17.37 3.88 0.88
C ASN A 8 -16.52 4.88 0.09
N ILE A 9 -16.84 5.13 -1.18
CA ILE A 9 -16.18 6.17 -1.97
C ILE A 9 -16.49 7.56 -1.39
N ASP A 10 -17.71 7.81 -0.95
CA ASP A 10 -18.12 9.09 -0.34
C ASP A 10 -17.38 9.38 0.98
N LYS A 11 -16.75 8.38 1.62
CA LYS A 11 -15.89 8.57 2.80
C LYS A 11 -14.48 9.04 2.43
N LEU A 12 -14.06 8.87 1.19
CA LEU A 12 -12.72 9.23 0.73
C LEU A 12 -12.62 10.75 0.49
N THR A 13 -11.43 11.30 0.67
CA THR A 13 -11.14 12.68 0.26
C THR A 13 -10.97 12.75 -1.25
N GLU A 14 -11.08 13.94 -1.83
CA GLU A 14 -10.83 14.11 -3.27
C GLU A 14 -9.42 13.65 -3.67
N GLU A 15 -8.42 13.89 -2.82
CA GLU A 15 -7.04 13.47 -3.04
C GLU A 15 -6.89 11.94 -3.03
N GLU A 16 -7.55 11.25 -2.10
CA GLU A 16 -7.57 9.78 -2.03
C GLU A 16 -8.26 9.20 -3.28
N VAL A 17 -9.39 9.77 -3.70
CA VAL A 17 -10.09 9.35 -4.92
C VAL A 17 -9.22 9.55 -6.16
N ARG A 18 -8.51 10.69 -6.27
CA ARG A 18 -7.59 10.97 -7.37
C ARG A 18 -6.43 9.99 -7.39
N SER A 19 -5.88 9.65 -6.22
CA SER A 19 -4.79 8.67 -6.09
C SER A 19 -5.23 7.26 -6.48
N VAL A 20 -6.44 6.86 -6.07
CA VAL A 20 -7.07 5.60 -6.48
C VAL A 20 -7.23 5.55 -8.00
N LEU A 21 -7.77 6.60 -8.61
CA LEU A 21 -7.92 6.68 -10.06
C LEU A 21 -6.57 6.57 -10.78
N LEU A 22 -5.58 7.35 -10.34
CA LEU A 22 -4.23 7.31 -10.91
C LEU A 22 -3.65 5.90 -10.85
N GLN A 23 -3.74 5.23 -9.71
CA GLN A 23 -3.18 3.89 -9.55
C GLN A 23 -3.92 2.85 -10.40
N THR A 24 -5.22 3.02 -10.66
CA THR A 24 -5.97 2.19 -11.62
C THR A 24 -5.40 2.37 -13.02
N LEU A 25 -5.21 3.62 -13.46
CA LEU A 25 -4.74 3.94 -14.81
C LEU A 25 -3.32 3.42 -15.04
N VAL A 26 -2.41 3.63 -14.10
CA VAL A 26 -1.04 3.12 -14.17
C VAL A 26 -1.02 1.58 -14.31
N ARG A 27 -1.86 0.87 -13.55
CA ARG A 27 -1.93 -0.60 -13.66
C ARG A 27 -2.49 -1.06 -15.00
N LEU A 28 -3.47 -0.35 -15.55
CA LEU A 28 -3.99 -0.64 -16.89
C LEU A 28 -2.91 -0.46 -17.96
N GLU A 29 -2.10 0.59 -17.87
CA GLU A 29 -0.96 0.82 -18.76
C GLU A 29 0.09 -0.28 -18.62
N MET A 30 0.48 -0.64 -17.39
CA MET A 30 1.44 -1.72 -17.16
C MET A 30 1.02 -3.06 -17.79
N VAL A 31 -0.27 -3.40 -17.71
CA VAL A 31 -0.76 -4.64 -18.32
C VAL A 31 -0.85 -4.55 -19.84
N GLN A 32 -1.07 -3.37 -20.41
CA GLN A 32 -0.98 -3.19 -21.86
C GLN A 32 0.46 -3.34 -22.37
N GLU A 33 1.46 -2.94 -21.58
CA GLU A 33 2.87 -3.06 -21.92
C GLU A 33 3.43 -4.47 -21.65
N SER A 34 2.87 -5.18 -20.67
CA SER A 34 3.26 -6.54 -20.34
C SER A 34 2.54 -7.57 -21.23
N ASN A 35 3.22 -8.64 -21.61
CA ASN A 35 2.59 -9.80 -22.26
C ASN A 35 1.81 -10.71 -21.27
N GLU A 36 1.40 -10.18 -20.11
CA GLU A 36 0.75 -10.95 -19.05
C GLU A 36 -0.69 -11.32 -19.41
N SER A 37 -1.16 -12.45 -18.86
CA SER A 37 -2.51 -12.93 -19.16
C SER A 37 -3.56 -12.02 -18.50
N PRO A 38 -4.65 -11.66 -19.22
CA PRO A 38 -5.73 -10.82 -18.69
C PRO A 38 -6.38 -11.31 -17.39
N SER A 39 -6.23 -12.61 -17.07
CA SER A 39 -6.69 -13.21 -15.82
C SER A 39 -5.96 -12.67 -14.58
N LEU A 40 -4.64 -12.44 -14.67
CA LEU A 40 -3.85 -11.92 -13.55
C LEU A 40 -4.25 -10.47 -13.23
N LEU A 41 -4.56 -9.68 -14.26
CA LEU A 41 -5.09 -8.33 -14.09
C LEU A 41 -6.44 -8.33 -13.34
N LEU A 42 -7.33 -9.27 -13.65
CA LEU A 42 -8.62 -9.37 -12.97
C LEU A 42 -8.46 -9.72 -11.49
N ASP A 43 -7.55 -10.63 -11.16
CA ASP A 43 -7.25 -11.00 -9.78
C ASP A 43 -6.63 -9.82 -9.01
N ASP A 44 -5.72 -9.08 -9.65
CA ASP A 44 -5.11 -7.87 -9.09
C ASP A 44 -6.14 -6.76 -8.88
N LEU A 45 -7.03 -6.53 -9.84
CA LEU A 45 -8.09 -5.54 -9.74
C LEU A 45 -9.07 -5.91 -8.61
N HIS A 46 -9.37 -7.20 -8.46
CA HIS A 46 -10.23 -7.70 -7.39
C HIS A 46 -9.59 -7.49 -6.01
N ASN A 47 -8.31 -7.83 -5.87
CA ASN A 47 -7.55 -7.59 -4.65
C ASN A 47 -7.46 -6.10 -4.30
N TRP A 48 -7.25 -5.25 -5.31
CA TRP A 48 -7.14 -3.82 -5.13
C TRP A 48 -8.48 -3.18 -4.75
N HIS A 49 -9.59 -3.59 -5.38
CA HIS A 49 -10.94 -3.22 -4.97
C HIS A 49 -11.20 -3.56 -3.49
N ASN A 50 -10.83 -4.77 -3.07
CA ASN A 50 -11.02 -5.20 -1.67
C ASN A 50 -10.16 -4.36 -0.70
N ARG A 51 -8.94 -3.98 -1.09
CA ARG A 51 -8.07 -3.09 -0.30
C ARG A 51 -8.66 -1.69 -0.14
N ILE A 52 -9.23 -1.10 -1.19
CA ILE A 52 -9.87 0.22 -1.11
C ILE A 52 -11.09 0.17 -0.20
N LEU A 53 -11.90 -0.88 -0.31
CA LEU A 53 -13.05 -1.05 0.58
C LEU A 53 -12.61 -1.17 2.03
N GLN A 54 -11.58 -1.95 2.32
CA GLN A 54 -11.02 -2.05 3.67
C GLN A 54 -10.46 -0.72 4.16
N PHE A 55 -9.73 0.01 3.33
CA PHE A 55 -9.22 1.34 3.64
C PHE A 55 -10.35 2.32 3.99
N ALA A 56 -11.36 2.44 3.12
CA ALA A 56 -12.52 3.31 3.34
C ALA A 56 -13.36 2.91 4.57
N GLN A 57 -13.40 1.63 4.93
CA GLN A 57 -14.09 1.13 6.11
C GLN A 57 -13.31 1.35 7.41
N ASN A 58 -11.98 1.34 7.33
CA ASN A 58 -11.09 1.54 8.47
C ASN A 58 -10.62 2.99 8.61
N LYS A 59 -11.06 3.89 7.72
CA LYS A 59 -10.83 5.33 7.83
C LYS A 59 -11.41 5.85 9.14
N GLY A 60 -10.56 6.48 9.96
CA GLY A 60 -10.90 6.92 11.33
C GLY A 60 -10.81 5.82 12.40
N ARG A 61 -10.39 4.59 12.04
CA ARG A 61 -9.93 3.54 12.96
C ARG A 61 -8.41 3.41 12.95
N GLU A 62 -7.71 4.47 12.56
CA GLU A 62 -6.31 4.58 12.92
C GLU A 62 -6.25 4.42 14.43
N PHE A 63 -5.61 3.34 14.88
CA PHE A 63 -5.09 3.32 16.23
C PHE A 63 -4.10 4.47 16.24
N ASP A 64 -4.57 5.62 16.72
CA ASP A 64 -3.81 6.84 17.01
C ASP A 64 -2.87 6.57 18.20
N ARG A 65 -2.15 5.45 18.09
CA ARG A 65 -1.07 5.09 18.95
C ARG A 65 0.10 5.84 18.37
N GLU A 66 0.56 6.84 19.10
CA GLU A 66 1.86 7.44 18.85
C GLU A 66 2.91 6.32 18.88
N TYR A 67 3.62 6.18 17.78
CA TYR A 67 4.78 5.29 17.70
C TYR A 67 6.03 6.14 17.86
N ASN A 68 6.94 5.72 18.72
CA ASN A 68 8.24 6.36 18.88
C ASN A 68 9.09 6.21 17.61
N SER A 69 8.95 5.09 16.90
CA SER A 69 9.66 4.86 15.65
C SER A 69 8.94 3.88 14.72
N VAL A 70 9.18 4.05 13.41
CA VAL A 70 8.68 3.18 12.35
C VAL A 70 9.87 2.51 11.65
N HIS A 71 9.89 1.19 11.66
CA HIS A 71 10.92 0.34 11.06
C HIS A 71 10.41 -0.24 9.75
N ILE A 72 11.04 0.13 8.64
CA ILE A 72 10.76 -0.47 7.33
C ILE A 72 11.79 -1.59 7.12
N VAL A 73 11.31 -2.82 6.98
CA VAL A 73 12.16 -4.02 6.92
C VAL A 73 11.87 -4.78 5.64
N CYS A 74 12.92 -5.09 4.88
CA CYS A 74 12.80 -6.01 3.76
C CYS A 74 12.84 -7.46 4.27
N GLY A 75 11.85 -8.24 3.85
CA GLY A 75 11.72 -9.66 4.17
C GLY A 75 10.70 -9.93 5.25
N GLU A 76 9.78 -10.85 4.96
CA GLU A 76 8.67 -11.18 5.84
C GLU A 76 9.14 -11.79 7.17
N SER A 77 10.19 -12.62 7.12
CA SER A 77 10.80 -13.22 8.31
C SER A 77 11.39 -12.15 9.22
N SER A 78 12.21 -11.25 8.67
CA SER A 78 12.84 -10.15 9.40
C SER A 78 11.81 -9.20 10.01
N ALA A 79 10.75 -8.86 9.26
CA ALA A 79 9.65 -8.04 9.75
C ALA A 79 8.89 -8.72 10.91
N GLY A 80 8.67 -10.03 10.80
CA GLY A 80 8.05 -10.84 11.86
C GLY A 80 8.89 -10.87 13.14
N SER A 81 10.18 -11.18 13.02
CA SER A 81 11.10 -11.20 14.17
C SER A 81 11.19 -9.85 14.85
N LEU A 82 11.29 -8.76 14.07
CA LEU A 82 11.38 -7.42 14.62
C LEU A 82 10.08 -6.99 15.32
N LYS A 83 8.92 -7.39 14.79
CA LYS A 83 7.62 -7.12 15.40
C LYS A 83 7.44 -7.81 16.75
N VAL A 84 8.07 -8.97 16.95
CA VAL A 84 8.06 -9.69 18.24
C VAL A 84 9.09 -9.14 19.21
N GLY A 85 10.26 -8.69 18.71
CA GLY A 85 11.36 -8.20 19.54
C GLY A 85 11.25 -6.75 19.99
N LEU A 86 10.48 -5.92 19.27
CA LEU A 86 10.29 -4.51 19.61
C LEU A 86 9.06 -4.28 20.51
N GLU A 87 9.18 -3.26 21.36
CA GLU A 87 8.07 -2.81 22.20
C GLU A 87 6.92 -2.27 21.36
N GLN A 88 5.72 -2.30 21.94
CA GLN A 88 4.45 -1.92 21.32
C GLN A 88 4.38 -0.47 20.80
N GLU A 89 5.32 0.37 21.23
CA GLU A 89 5.54 1.76 20.82
C GLU A 89 6.30 1.87 19.49
N ASN A 90 6.73 0.75 18.90
CA ASN A 90 7.41 0.72 17.61
C ASN A 90 6.53 0.06 16.54
N LYS A 91 6.45 0.70 15.37
CA LYS A 91 5.75 0.13 14.21
C LYS A 91 6.74 -0.59 13.32
N VAL A 92 6.42 -1.82 12.92
CA VAL A 92 7.18 -2.54 11.88
C VAL A 92 6.33 -2.66 10.62
N ILE A 93 6.91 -2.24 9.49
CA ILE A 93 6.33 -2.33 8.15
C ILE A 93 7.22 -3.27 7.33
N GLY A 94 6.69 -4.44 6.98
CA GLY A 94 7.37 -5.40 6.12
C GLY A 94 7.24 -4.99 4.65
N PHE A 95 8.34 -5.08 3.91
CA PHE A 95 8.43 -4.90 2.48
C PHE A 95 8.98 -6.17 1.82
N PRO A 96 8.52 -6.54 0.61
CA PRO A 96 9.07 -7.67 -0.13
C PRO A 96 10.57 -7.51 -0.39
N ASP A 97 11.33 -8.61 -0.29
CA ASP A 97 12.80 -8.60 -0.44
C ASP A 97 13.29 -8.10 -1.80
N PHE A 98 12.53 -8.33 -2.86
CA PHE A 98 12.91 -7.86 -4.20
C PHE A 98 12.91 -6.33 -4.33
N LEU A 99 12.27 -5.61 -3.40
CA LEU A 99 12.29 -4.14 -3.32
C LEU A 99 13.47 -3.60 -2.50
N ALA A 100 14.25 -4.48 -1.84
CA ALA A 100 15.43 -4.08 -1.08
C ALA A 100 16.54 -3.52 -1.98
N VAL A 101 16.59 -3.95 -3.24
CA VAL A 101 17.57 -3.52 -4.24
C VAL A 101 16.89 -2.61 -5.25
N GLY A 102 17.09 -1.29 -5.13
CA GLY A 102 16.45 -0.34 -6.03
C GLY A 102 16.36 1.08 -5.44
N PRO A 103 15.50 1.96 -5.99
CA PRO A 103 15.33 3.33 -5.50
C PRO A 103 14.97 3.42 -4.01
N ILE A 104 14.21 2.43 -3.51
CA ILE A 104 13.78 2.34 -2.10
C ILE A 104 14.97 2.21 -1.15
N GLN A 105 16.10 1.62 -1.56
CA GLN A 105 17.29 1.53 -0.71
C GLN A 105 17.82 2.92 -0.30
N LYS A 106 17.48 3.98 -1.06
CA LYS A 106 17.91 5.35 -0.82
C LYS A 106 16.85 6.18 -0.06
N LEU A 107 15.74 5.59 0.39
CA LEU A 107 14.66 6.32 1.05
C LEU A 107 15.13 7.14 2.27
N HIS A 108 16.15 6.65 2.97
CA HIS A 108 16.79 7.32 4.11
C HIS A 108 17.66 8.54 3.72
N LYS A 109 17.85 8.81 2.41
CA LYS A 109 18.66 9.91 1.90
C LYS A 109 17.72 10.99 1.36
N GLU A 110 17.89 12.25 1.76
CA GLU A 110 17.05 13.38 1.32
C GLU A 110 16.90 13.52 -0.21
N SER A 111 17.86 13.03 -0.98
CA SER A 111 17.89 13.17 -2.44
C SER A 111 17.14 12.07 -3.20
N TRP A 112 16.34 11.22 -2.56
CA TRP A 112 15.73 10.06 -3.22
C TRP A 112 14.65 10.42 -4.26
N ALA A 113 14.04 11.60 -4.16
CA ALA A 113 12.92 12.04 -5.01
C ALA A 113 13.32 12.92 -6.22
N ARG A 114 14.62 13.08 -6.51
CA ARG A 114 15.09 13.83 -7.70
C ARG A 114 15.40 12.85 -8.85
N VAL A 115 14.37 12.50 -9.62
CA VAL A 115 14.49 11.91 -10.96
C VAL A 115 13.60 12.72 -11.89
#